data_AF-A0A0R3T6V5-F1
#
_entry.id   AF-A0A0R3T6V5-F1
#
_cell.length_a   1.000
_cell.length_b   1.000
_cell.length_c   1.000
_cell.angle_alpha   90.00
_cell.angle_beta   90.00
_cell.angle_gamma   90.00
#
_symmetry.space_group_name_H-M   'P 1'
#
loop_
_entity.id
_entity.type
_entity.pdbx_description
1 polymer ?
#
loop_
_entity_poly.entity_id
_entity_poly.type
_entity_poly.pdbx_seq_one_letter_code
_entity_poly.pdbx_strand_id
1 'polypeptide(L)'
;MLPLLFRRASRALIAKTFRPRLPFEKIQFNYFSTVPTTVQLTFEWPDGCSHKTVRANVGDTLFDVVLNNNLDIDGFGACDGELACSTCHLILSDDVYNKLSNPPSEEELDLLDTAPHITDT
;
A
#
# COMPACT_ATOMS: atom_id res chain seq x y z
N MET A 1 -15.46 25.85 -13.56
CA MET A 1 -14.08 25.94 -14.07
C MET A 1 -13.27 24.92 -13.26
N LEU A 2 -13.12 23.71 -13.79
CA LEU A 2 -12.38 22.59 -13.17
C LEU A 2 -10.91 22.65 -13.68
N PRO A 3 -9.89 21.94 -13.13
CA PRO A 3 -10.02 20.60 -12.51
C PRO A 3 -9.03 20.23 -11.35
N LEU A 4 -9.16 18.97 -10.86
CA LEU A 4 -8.16 18.08 -10.20
C LEU A 4 -7.97 18.25 -8.67
N LEU A 5 -8.38 17.35 -7.75
CA LEU A 5 -8.26 15.88 -7.58
C LEU A 5 -6.83 15.38 -7.37
N PHE A 6 -6.43 15.23 -6.10
CA PHE A 6 -5.43 14.27 -5.61
C PHE A 6 -6.03 13.51 -4.43
N ARG A 7 -6.11 12.18 -4.54
CA ARG A 7 -7.08 11.35 -3.78
C ARG A 7 -6.40 10.34 -2.87
N ARG A 8 -6.50 10.56 -1.53
CA ARG A 8 -6.17 9.67 -0.36
C ARG A 8 -6.47 8.18 -0.61
N ALA A 9 -5.53 7.27 -0.34
CA ALA A 9 -5.60 5.86 -0.67
C ALA A 9 -4.61 4.99 0.12
N SER A 10 -5.21 3.99 0.76
CA SER A 10 -4.59 2.89 1.50
C SER A 10 -5.55 1.70 1.46
N ARG A 11 -4.98 0.52 1.69
CA ARG A 11 -5.48 -0.79 1.26
C ARG A 11 -6.66 -1.33 2.07
N ALA A 12 -7.74 -1.69 1.38
CA ALA A 12 -8.46 -2.95 1.62
C ALA A 12 -9.36 -3.29 0.45
N LEU A 13 -9.50 -4.60 0.17
CA LEU A 13 -10.54 -5.30 -0.60
C LEU A 13 -9.99 -6.04 -1.83
N ILE A 14 -9.91 -7.37 -1.71
CA ILE A 14 -10.85 -8.30 -2.36
C ILE A 14 -10.71 -9.64 -1.63
N ALA A 15 -11.64 -9.91 -0.72
CA ALA A 15 -11.91 -11.26 -0.25
C ALA A 15 -13.41 -11.52 -0.39
N LYS A 16 -13.72 -12.63 -1.07
CA LYS A 16 -15.03 -13.27 -1.22
C LYS A 16 -16.01 -12.55 -2.15
N THR A 17 -16.20 -13.11 -3.35
CA THR A 17 -17.48 -13.71 -3.80
C THR A 17 -17.41 -14.12 -5.27
N PHE A 18 -16.73 -15.23 -5.59
CA PHE A 18 -17.15 -16.03 -6.74
C PHE A 18 -16.60 -17.46 -6.61
N ARG A 19 -17.42 -18.38 -6.13
CA ARG A 19 -17.17 -19.83 -6.29
C ARG A 19 -18.15 -20.37 -7.31
N PRO A 20 -17.82 -20.38 -8.62
CA PRO A 20 -18.56 -21.20 -9.55
C PRO A 20 -18.08 -22.65 -9.36
N ARG A 21 -18.98 -23.53 -8.91
CA ARG A 21 -18.85 -24.98 -9.12
C ARG A 21 -18.97 -25.21 -10.62
N LEU A 22 -17.91 -25.64 -11.29
CA LEU A 22 -18.04 -26.28 -12.61
C LEU A 22 -17.06 -27.46 -12.76
N PRO A 23 -17.49 -28.50 -13.52
CA PRO A 23 -16.89 -29.82 -13.49
C PRO A 23 -15.65 -29.93 -14.38
N PHE A 24 -14.70 -30.70 -13.87
CA PHE A 24 -13.82 -31.63 -14.58
C PHE A 24 -13.94 -31.68 -16.12
N GLU A 25 -13.08 -30.97 -16.85
CA GLU A 25 -12.14 -31.54 -17.84
C GLU A 25 -11.35 -30.44 -18.58
N LYS A 26 -10.02 -30.59 -18.61
CA LYS A 26 -9.07 -30.16 -19.66
C LYS A 26 -9.32 -28.79 -20.31
N ILE A 27 -8.79 -27.73 -19.72
CA ILE A 27 -8.16 -26.66 -20.50
C ILE A 27 -6.86 -26.30 -19.82
N GLN A 28 -5.75 -26.53 -20.53
CA GLN A 28 -4.44 -25.96 -20.21
C GLN A 28 -4.56 -24.43 -20.28
N PHE A 29 -5.02 -23.78 -19.22
CA PHE A 29 -4.82 -22.34 -19.10
C PHE A 29 -3.40 -22.12 -18.62
N ASN A 30 -2.51 -21.96 -19.60
CA ASN A 30 -1.31 -21.15 -19.45
C ASN A 30 -1.74 -19.71 -19.12
N TYR A 31 -2.25 -19.47 -17.91
CA TYR A 31 -2.29 -18.14 -17.33
C TYR A 31 -0.91 -17.84 -16.75
N PHE A 32 0.10 -17.93 -17.62
CA PHE A 32 1.40 -17.31 -17.36
C PHE A 32 1.15 -15.80 -17.50
N SER A 33 0.65 -15.21 -16.42
CA SER A 33 0.52 -13.77 -16.31
C SER A 33 1.93 -13.20 -16.34
N THR A 34 2.30 -12.49 -17.40
CA THR A 34 3.59 -11.82 -17.55
C THR A 34 3.69 -10.55 -16.68
N VAL A 35 3.00 -10.52 -15.53
CA VAL A 35 3.19 -9.45 -14.55
C VAL A 35 4.52 -9.70 -13.86
N PRO A 36 5.41 -8.70 -13.79
CA PRO A 36 6.62 -8.82 -13.00
C PRO A 36 6.22 -9.17 -11.57
N THR A 37 6.74 -10.28 -11.05
CA THR A 37 6.43 -10.74 -9.69
C THR A 37 7.01 -9.80 -8.63
N THR A 38 7.95 -8.93 -9.04
CA THR A 38 8.67 -8.00 -8.18
C THR A 38 8.69 -6.59 -8.78
N VAL A 39 8.51 -5.59 -7.93
CA VAL A 39 8.63 -4.16 -8.24
C VAL A 39 9.73 -3.53 -7.39
N GLN A 40 10.27 -2.38 -7.83
CA GLN A 40 11.21 -1.59 -7.04
C GLN A 40 10.46 -0.43 -6.40
N LEU A 41 10.70 -0.23 -5.11
CA LEU A 41 10.17 0.88 -4.32
C LEU A 41 11.34 1.69 -3.77
N THR A 42 11.29 3.01 -3.90
CA THR A 42 12.26 3.91 -3.30
C THR A 42 11.59 4.62 -2.14
N PHE A 43 12.16 4.48 -0.94
CA PHE A 43 11.76 5.18 0.26
C PHE A 43 12.68 6.38 0.47
N GLU A 44 12.11 7.52 0.82
CA GLU A 44 12.82 8.76 1.11
C GLU A 44 12.54 9.15 2.56
N TRP A 45 13.58 9.57 3.28
CA TRP A 45 13.44 10.03 4.67
C TRP A 45 13.16 11.54 4.71
N PRO A 46 12.60 12.05 5.82
CA PRO A 46 12.30 13.48 5.98
C PRO A 46 13.49 14.43 5.86
N ASP A 47 14.72 13.91 5.96
CA ASP A 47 15.95 14.70 5.77
C ASP A 47 16.17 15.14 4.31
N GLY A 48 15.42 14.58 3.36
CA GLY A 48 15.51 14.85 1.93
C GLY A 48 16.82 14.39 1.27
N CYS A 49 17.72 13.76 2.01
CA CYS A 49 19.03 13.31 1.53
C CYS A 49 19.12 11.79 1.49
N SER A 50 18.51 11.13 2.47
CA SER A 50 18.54 9.69 2.62
C SER A 50 17.42 9.05 1.80
N HIS A 51 17.79 8.07 0.98
CA HIS A 51 16.86 7.24 0.24
C HIS A 51 17.35 5.80 0.15
N LYS A 52 16.43 4.85 0.05
CA LYS A 52 16.73 3.41 -0.06
C LYS A 52 15.77 2.77 -1.03
N THR A 53 16.33 2.13 -2.06
CA THR A 53 15.55 1.35 -3.03
C THR A 53 15.55 -0.11 -2.61
N VAL A 54 14.36 -0.71 -2.55
CA VAL A 54 14.13 -2.10 -2.17
C VAL A 54 13.29 -2.82 -3.20
N ARG A 55 13.33 -4.15 -3.17
CA ARG A 55 12.47 -5.01 -3.99
C ARG A 55 11.28 -5.45 -3.16
N ALA A 56 10.09 -5.37 -3.75
CA ALA A 56 8.84 -5.82 -3.14
C ALA A 56 8.12 -6.76 -4.10
N ASN A 57 7.41 -7.76 -3.59
CA ASN A 57 6.58 -8.61 -4.44
C ASN A 57 5.23 -7.95 -4.68
N VAL A 58 4.66 -8.18 -5.86
CA VAL A 58 3.28 -7.75 -6.13
C VAL A 58 2.34 -8.52 -5.20
N GLY A 59 1.67 -7.79 -4.31
CA GLY A 59 0.81 -8.33 -3.25
C GLY A 59 1.23 -7.91 -1.84
N ASP A 60 2.53 -7.69 -1.61
CA ASP A 60 3.08 -7.29 -0.29
C ASP A 60 2.51 -5.94 0.14
N THR A 61 2.19 -5.77 1.42
CA THR A 61 1.83 -4.44 1.95
C THR A 61 3.08 -3.57 2.08
N LEU A 62 2.94 -2.24 2.03
CA LEU A 62 4.08 -1.35 2.28
C LEU A 62 4.64 -1.54 3.70
N PHE A 63 3.77 -1.88 4.67
CA PHE A 63 4.18 -2.28 6.01
C PHE A 63 5.12 -3.49 5.99
N ASP A 64 4.73 -4.58 5.31
CA ASP A 64 5.57 -5.78 5.19
C ASP A 64 6.89 -5.48 4.49
N VAL A 65 6.86 -4.64 3.45
CA VAL A 65 8.08 -4.26 2.71
C VAL A 65 9.07 -3.53 3.62
N VAL A 66 8.59 -2.60 4.45
CA VAL A 66 9.41 -1.86 5.41
C VAL A 66 10.09 -2.82 6.40
N LEU A 67 9.32 -3.75 6.98
CA LEU A 67 9.83 -4.72 7.95
C LEU A 67 10.80 -5.73 7.31
N ASN A 68 10.41 -6.34 6.19
CA ASN A 68 11.19 -7.38 5.51
C ASN A 68 12.51 -6.86 4.93
N ASN A 69 12.61 -5.56 4.65
CA ASN A 69 13.84 -4.93 4.15
C ASN A 69 14.63 -4.16 5.24
N ASN A 70 14.19 -4.27 6.51
CA ASN A 70 14.80 -3.61 7.66
C ASN A 70 15.09 -2.12 7.35
N LEU A 71 14.05 -1.39 6.94
CA LEU A 71 14.18 0.06 6.82
C LEU A 71 14.20 0.67 8.22
N ASP A 72 15.20 1.49 8.49
CA ASP A 72 15.42 2.11 9.80
C ASP A 72 14.49 3.33 9.93
N ILE A 73 13.26 3.08 10.37
CA ILE A 73 12.23 4.09 10.60
C ILE A 73 11.81 3.98 12.07
N ASP A 74 12.23 4.96 12.86
CA ASP A 74 11.98 4.99 14.30
C ASP A 74 10.48 4.91 14.63
N GLY A 75 10.11 3.93 15.46
CA GLY A 75 8.72 3.76 15.92
C GLY A 75 7.72 3.30 14.85
N PHE A 76 8.19 2.91 13.66
CA PHE A 76 7.32 2.42 12.60
C PHE A 76 6.57 1.15 13.02
N GLY A 77 5.26 1.13 12.77
CA GLY A 77 4.46 -0.09 12.92
C GLY A 77 4.20 -0.54 14.36
N ALA A 78 3.98 0.37 15.30
CA ALA A 78 3.86 0.06 16.73
C ALA A 78 2.70 -0.90 17.09
N CYS A 79 1.70 -1.00 16.22
CA CYS A 79 0.54 -1.89 16.36
C CYS A 79 0.56 -3.08 15.39
N ASP A 80 1.70 -3.38 14.78
CA ASP A 80 1.88 -4.52 13.88
C ASP A 80 0.88 -4.58 12.70
N GLY A 81 0.38 -3.42 12.25
CA GLY A 81 -0.58 -3.33 11.15
C GLY A 81 -2.02 -3.69 11.51
N GLU A 82 -2.38 -3.75 12.79
CA GLU A 82 -3.74 -4.05 13.26
C GLU A 82 -4.70 -2.85 13.27
N LEU A 83 -4.37 -1.76 12.56
CA LEU A 83 -5.20 -0.54 12.48
C LEU A 83 -5.55 0.01 13.89
N ALA A 84 -4.56 0.03 14.79
CA ALA A 84 -4.69 0.55 16.16
C ALA A 84 -3.73 1.72 16.46
N CYS A 85 -3.00 2.16 15.44
CA CYS A 85 -1.99 3.21 15.51
C CYS A 85 -1.86 3.90 14.15
N SER A 86 -1.17 5.04 14.11
CA SER A 86 -0.86 5.78 12.88
C SER A 86 0.65 5.83 12.55
N THR A 87 1.46 5.01 13.22
CA THR A 87 2.94 5.05 13.06
C THR A 87 3.45 4.36 11.80
N CYS A 88 2.57 3.72 11.03
CA CYS A 88 2.89 3.15 9.70
C CYS A 88 2.50 4.06 8.53
N HIS A 89 2.07 5.29 8.81
CA HIS A 89 1.69 6.26 7.78
C HIS A 89 2.87 6.59 6.86
N LEU A 90 2.61 6.62 5.54
CA LEU A 90 3.58 6.93 4.50
C LEU A 90 3.02 8.02 3.58
N ILE A 91 3.89 8.93 3.15
CA ILE A 91 3.57 9.91 2.11
C ILE A 91 3.92 9.31 0.76
N LEU A 92 2.95 9.26 -0.14
CA LEU A 92 3.12 8.73 -1.50
C LEU A 92 3.15 9.88 -2.50
N SER A 93 3.86 9.69 -3.60
CA SER A 93 3.80 10.64 -4.71
C SER A 93 2.43 10.61 -5.38
N ASP A 94 1.95 11.78 -5.75
CA ASP A 94 0.76 12.06 -6.55
C ASP A 94 0.45 11.04 -7.66
N ASP A 95 1.47 10.62 -8.40
CA ASP A 95 1.35 9.66 -9.51
C ASP A 95 1.03 8.23 -9.06
N VAL A 96 1.53 7.81 -7.90
CA VAL A 96 1.27 6.48 -7.31
C VAL A 96 -0.08 6.51 -6.62
N TYR A 97 -0.28 7.57 -5.88
CA TYR A 97 -1.42 7.89 -5.09
C TYR A 97 -2.74 7.84 -5.87
N ASN A 98 -2.78 8.54 -7.01
CA ASN A 98 -3.95 8.60 -7.88
C ASN A 98 -4.26 7.29 -8.61
N LYS A 99 -3.34 6.31 -8.62
CA LYS A 99 -3.53 4.99 -9.22
C LYS A 99 -4.14 3.98 -8.26
N LEU A 100 -4.20 4.30 -6.97
CA LEU A 100 -4.79 3.40 -6.00
C LEU A 100 -6.30 3.33 -6.23
N SER A 101 -6.81 2.11 -6.35
CA SER A 101 -8.21 1.86 -6.71
C SER A 101 -9.17 2.24 -5.60
N ASN A 102 -8.70 2.22 -4.35
CA ASN A 102 -9.54 2.32 -3.17
C ASN A 102 -9.03 3.47 -2.29
N PRO A 103 -9.92 4.40 -1.87
CA PRO A 103 -9.57 5.38 -0.85
C PRO A 103 -9.38 4.72 0.52
N PRO A 104 -8.74 5.40 1.50
CA PRO A 104 -8.65 4.91 2.86
C PRO A 104 -10.06 4.76 3.44
N SER A 105 -10.19 3.83 4.38
CA SER A 105 -11.43 3.66 5.13
C SER A 105 -11.67 4.84 6.09
N GLU A 106 -12.90 5.02 6.55
CA GLU A 106 -13.23 6.01 7.59
C GLU A 106 -12.45 5.73 8.89
N GLU A 107 -12.33 4.46 9.29
CA GLU A 107 -11.56 4.02 10.45
C GLU A 107 -10.06 4.39 10.34
N GLU A 108 -9.50 4.29 9.14
CA GLU A 108 -8.12 4.72 8.87
C GLU A 108 -7.98 6.24 8.92
N LEU A 109 -8.95 6.98 8.39
CA LEU A 109 -8.98 8.44 8.45
C LEU A 109 -9.07 8.94 9.90
N ASP A 110 -9.92 8.32 10.73
CA ASP A 110 -10.07 8.67 12.15
C ASP A 110 -8.76 8.51 12.93
N LEU A 111 -7.97 7.48 12.61
CA LEU A 111 -6.64 7.27 13.20
C LEU A 111 -5.60 8.25 12.67
N LEU A 112 -5.68 8.61 11.38
CA LEU A 112 -4.80 9.59 10.75
C LEU A 112 -5.04 11.00 11.30
N ASP A 113 -6.27 11.36 11.64
CA ASP A 113 -6.60 12.66 12.23
C ASP A 113 -5.95 12.85 13.61
N THR A 114 -5.61 11.76 14.30
CA THR A 114 -4.93 11.79 15.60
C THR A 114 -3.39 11.71 15.47
N ALA A 115 -2.85 11.61 14.24
CA ALA A 115 -1.41 11.43 14.03
C ALA A 115 -0.60 12.72 14.27
N PRO A 116 0.52 12.66 15.01
CA PRO A 116 1.42 13.80 15.16
C PRO A 116 2.16 14.09 13.84
N HIS A 117 2.21 15.36 13.42
CA HIS A 117 2.80 15.84 12.16
C HIS A 117 2.03 15.45 10.87
N ILE A 118 0.71 15.60 10.89
CA ILE A 118 -0.07 15.67 9.66
C ILE A 118 0.27 16.96 8.89
N THR A 119 0.81 16.83 7.68
CA THR A 119 0.73 17.88 6.66
C THR A 119 -0.61 17.76 5.96
N ASP A 120 -1.37 18.86 5.86
CA ASP A 120 -2.50 18.95 4.95
C ASP A 120 -2.01 18.63 3.52
N THR A 121 -2.63 17.65 2.87
CA THR A 121 -2.41 17.31 1.46
C THR A 121 -3.71 17.42 0.70
#